data_AF-A0A2E6HFR2-F1
#
_entry.id   AF-A0A2E6HFR2-F1
#
_cell.length_a   1.000
_cell.length_b   1.000
_cell.length_c   1.000
_cell.angle_alpha   90.00
_cell.angle_beta   90.00
_cell.angle_gamma   90.00
#
_symmetry.space_group_name_H-M   'P 1'
#
loop_
_entity.id
_entity.type
_entity.pdbx_description
1 polymer ?
#
loop_
_entity_poly.entity_id
_entity_poly.type
_entity_poly.pdbx_seq_one_letter_code
_entity_poly.pdbx_strand_id
1 'polypeptide(L)'
;MAGQLMEDQKLQSAEDSAEPDQTGAESATASEETHEEKVSFSEEQQAKVDEIIGQKTFKGRQRERELQAALESERKARQEAESLIPAETRPDVPPMPNPYDEDFQEKARQRDLAIQRAADYDANEKARRNAEQEQHNRLVQEQAIKLQQIGQDYSKRAVQLGITEPELAQIGDRIKVFGLDEPIAEFILKDEQGPLIAKYLSDNPAELEEISQKDLTTAFSYVVEKIKPKASGLIVKPTDAPDPPELLKGSGMPPSRRGPTGATFE
;
A
#
# COMPACT_ATOMS: atom_id res chain seq x y z
N MET A 1 33.98 53.30 -6.40
CA MET A 1 34.20 52.68 -5.09
C MET A 1 34.10 51.18 -5.33
N ALA A 2 35.20 50.47 -5.60
CA ALA A 2 36.21 50.01 -4.62
C ALA A 2 35.53 49.20 -3.50
N GLY A 3 35.87 47.96 -3.17
CA GLY A 3 36.91 47.00 -3.54
C GLY A 3 36.63 45.77 -2.66
N GLN A 4 36.65 44.54 -3.17
CA GLN A 4 37.87 43.72 -3.30
C GLN A 4 38.35 43.18 -1.94
N LEU A 5 38.17 41.87 -1.76
CA LEU A 5 39.07 40.96 -1.05
C LEU A 5 38.84 39.55 -1.64
N MET A 6 39.41 39.37 -2.84
CA MET A 6 40.05 38.11 -3.23
C MET A 6 41.48 38.17 -2.71
N GLU A 7 41.95 37.06 -2.12
CA GLU A 7 43.35 36.59 -1.96
C GLU A 7 43.23 35.48 -0.91
N ASP A 8 43.80 34.28 -0.99
CA ASP A 8 44.84 33.67 -1.83
C ASP A 8 44.88 32.20 -1.33
N GLN A 9 44.89 31.11 -2.10
CA GLN A 9 46.01 30.46 -2.78
C GLN A 9 45.47 29.08 -3.24
N LYS A 10 45.47 28.72 -4.53
CA LYS A 10 46.60 28.22 -5.35
C LYS A 10 46.96 26.74 -5.09
N LEU A 11 46.44 25.89 -5.99
CA LEU A 11 47.07 24.74 -6.66
C LEU A 11 48.16 23.95 -5.92
N GLN A 12 47.97 22.63 -5.83
CA GLN A 12 48.97 21.66 -6.31
C GLN A 12 48.37 20.26 -6.51
N SER A 13 48.62 19.72 -7.72
CA SER A 13 48.43 18.32 -8.09
C SER A 13 49.55 17.46 -7.49
N ALA A 14 49.24 16.20 -7.17
CA ALA A 14 50.16 15.09 -7.34
C ALA A 14 49.36 13.77 -7.33
N GLU A 15 49.35 13.10 -8.48
CA GLU A 15 49.23 11.64 -8.56
C GLU A 15 50.37 11.01 -7.75
N ASP A 16 50.08 9.96 -6.98
CA ASP A 16 51.03 8.85 -6.86
C ASP A 16 50.31 7.53 -6.63
N SER A 17 50.84 6.52 -7.30
CA SER A 17 50.36 5.16 -7.47
C SER A 17 51.07 4.26 -6.46
N ALA A 18 50.37 3.45 -5.68
CA ALA A 18 50.96 2.28 -5.05
C ALA A 18 49.89 1.24 -4.65
N GLU A 19 50.12 0.01 -5.12
CA GLU A 19 49.38 -1.22 -4.89
C GLU A 19 49.48 -1.76 -3.44
N PRO A 20 48.71 -2.81 -3.08
CA PRO A 20 48.39 -3.19 -1.71
C PRO A 20 49.46 -4.09 -1.10
N ASP A 21 49.63 -4.03 0.22
CA ASP A 21 50.41 -5.03 0.94
C ASP A 21 49.61 -5.66 2.09
N GLN A 22 49.65 -6.99 2.09
CA GLN A 22 49.01 -7.88 3.04
C GLN A 22 49.81 -7.95 4.33
N THR A 23 49.15 -8.22 5.46
CA THR A 23 49.45 -9.28 6.44
C THR A 23 48.97 -8.92 7.86
N GLY A 24 48.43 -9.92 8.57
CA GLY A 24 48.34 -9.90 10.04
C GLY A 24 46.98 -10.26 10.60
N ALA A 25 46.62 -11.54 10.52
CA ALA A 25 45.55 -12.13 11.33
C ALA A 25 45.93 -12.15 12.81
N GLU A 26 45.03 -11.72 13.71
CA GLU A 26 44.69 -12.18 15.09
C GLU A 26 43.48 -11.30 15.50
N SER A 27 42.41 -11.68 16.19
CA SER A 27 42.06 -12.80 17.04
C SER A 27 40.53 -12.85 17.13
N ALA A 28 39.98 -14.05 17.20
CA ALA A 28 38.57 -14.31 17.46
C ALA A 28 38.15 -13.85 18.86
N THR A 29 36.96 -13.25 18.99
CA THR A 29 36.18 -13.24 20.23
C THR A 29 35.00 -14.17 20.05
N ALA A 30 35.04 -15.25 20.83
CA ALA A 30 33.99 -16.25 20.96
C ALA A 30 32.75 -15.67 21.62
N SER A 31 31.58 -15.94 21.02
CA SER A 31 30.30 -15.98 21.72
C SER A 31 29.53 -17.18 21.20
N GLU A 32 29.08 -18.03 22.12
CA GLU A 32 28.53 -19.36 21.91
C GLU A 32 27.34 -19.38 20.94
N GLU A 33 27.51 -20.11 19.84
CA GLU A 33 26.50 -20.42 18.83
C GLU A 33 25.58 -21.54 19.34
N THR A 34 24.29 -21.25 19.43
CA THR A 34 23.25 -22.26 19.24
C THR A 34 23.38 -22.73 17.79
N HIS A 35 24.04 -23.86 17.59
CA HIS A 35 24.40 -24.38 16.27
C HIS A 35 23.13 -24.77 15.49
N GLU A 36 22.62 -23.88 14.63
CA GLU A 36 21.76 -24.31 13.54
C GLU A 36 22.62 -25.17 12.60
N GLU A 37 22.20 -26.41 12.40
CA GLU A 37 22.90 -27.39 11.58
C GLU A 37 22.92 -26.88 10.13
N LYS A 38 24.04 -26.25 9.73
CA LYS A 38 24.25 -25.77 8.36
C LYS A 38 24.20 -26.99 7.44
N VAL A 39 23.09 -27.14 6.71
CA VAL A 39 22.92 -28.18 5.70
C VAL A 39 23.99 -27.99 4.64
N SER A 40 25.04 -28.81 4.67
CA SER A 40 26.09 -28.84 3.66
C SER A 40 25.61 -29.69 2.49
N PHE A 41 25.27 -29.03 1.38
CA PHE A 41 25.00 -29.71 0.12
C PHE A 41 26.29 -30.34 -0.42
N SER A 42 26.19 -31.51 -1.06
CA SER A 42 27.32 -32.02 -1.84
C SER A 42 27.57 -31.10 -3.06
N GLU A 43 28.80 -31.07 -3.60
CA GLU A 43 29.13 -30.26 -4.79
C GLU A 43 28.18 -30.57 -5.97
N GLU A 44 27.77 -31.83 -6.13
CA GLU A 44 26.80 -32.23 -7.16
C GLU A 44 25.38 -31.67 -6.93
N GLN A 45 25.01 -31.42 -5.67
CA GLN A 45 23.73 -30.80 -5.32
C GLN A 45 23.79 -29.27 -5.48
N GLN A 46 24.91 -28.64 -5.14
CA GLN A 46 25.15 -27.21 -5.40
C GLN A 46 25.15 -26.90 -6.89
N ALA A 47 25.81 -27.71 -7.73
CA ALA A 47 25.80 -27.52 -9.17
C ALA A 47 24.38 -27.57 -9.77
N LYS A 48 23.52 -28.47 -9.29
CA LYS A 48 22.11 -28.55 -9.70
C LYS A 48 21.29 -27.35 -9.22
N VAL A 49 21.56 -26.85 -8.01
CA VAL A 49 20.90 -25.66 -7.45
C VAL A 49 21.31 -24.41 -8.23
N ASP A 50 22.60 -24.25 -8.53
CA ASP A 50 23.14 -23.13 -9.32
C ASP A 50 22.58 -23.13 -10.74
N GLU A 51 22.44 -24.30 -11.36
CA GLU A 51 21.79 -24.44 -12.66
C GLU A 51 20.31 -23.97 -12.61
N ILE A 52 19.55 -24.40 -11.60
CA ILE A 52 18.15 -24.01 -11.43
C ILE A 52 18.03 -22.50 -11.15
N ILE A 53 18.91 -21.94 -10.33
CA ILE A 53 18.97 -20.49 -10.05
C ILE A 53 19.32 -19.72 -11.32
N GLY A 54 20.30 -20.18 -12.09
CA GLY A 54 20.68 -19.61 -13.39
C GLY A 54 19.52 -19.63 -14.38
N GLN A 55 18.81 -20.75 -14.49
CA GLN A 55 17.62 -20.85 -15.35
C GLN A 55 16.48 -19.93 -14.89
N LYS A 56 16.22 -19.81 -13.59
CA LYS A 56 15.17 -18.93 -13.06
C LYS A 56 15.51 -17.46 -13.23
N THR A 57 16.74 -17.04 -12.96
CA THR A 57 17.19 -15.66 -13.15
C THR A 57 17.17 -15.27 -14.63
N PHE A 58 17.59 -16.17 -15.53
CA PHE A 58 17.48 -15.95 -16.97
C PHE A 58 16.03 -15.79 -17.43
N LYS A 59 15.13 -16.69 -17.00
CA LYS A 59 13.68 -16.60 -17.29
C LYS A 59 13.06 -15.32 -16.72
N GLY A 60 13.47 -14.90 -15.52
CA GLY A 60 13.06 -13.64 -14.91
C GLY A 60 13.45 -12.43 -15.75
N ARG A 61 14.73 -12.33 -16.13
CA ARG A 61 15.23 -11.24 -16.99
C ARG A 61 14.67 -11.26 -18.40
N GLN A 62 14.31 -12.43 -18.94
CA GLN A 62 13.61 -12.51 -20.22
C GLN A 62 12.19 -11.96 -20.11
N ARG A 63 11.42 -12.38 -19.10
CA ARG A 63 10.08 -11.82 -18.86
C ARG A 63 10.12 -10.32 -18.60
N GLU A 64 11.09 -9.84 -17.84
CA GLU A 64 11.26 -8.41 -17.59
C GLU A 64 11.53 -7.64 -18.90
N ARG A 65 12.43 -8.14 -19.75
CA ARG A 65 12.67 -7.55 -21.08
C ARG A 65 11.45 -7.62 -21.99
N GLU A 66 10.70 -8.72 -21.96
CA GLU A 66 9.45 -8.87 -22.71
C GLU A 66 8.39 -7.86 -22.24
N LEU A 67 8.22 -7.71 -20.93
CA LEU A 67 7.31 -6.72 -20.34
C LEU A 67 7.73 -5.29 -20.69
N GLN A 68 9.02 -4.99 -20.62
CA GLN A 68 9.55 -3.67 -20.95
C GLN A 68 9.41 -3.37 -22.44
N ALA A 69 9.71 -4.33 -23.32
CA ALA A 69 9.51 -4.21 -24.76
C ALA A 69 8.02 -4.05 -25.11
N ALA A 70 7.12 -4.77 -24.41
CA ALA A 70 5.68 -4.62 -24.59
C ALA A 70 5.21 -3.21 -24.19
N LEU A 71 5.62 -2.73 -23.01
CA LEU A 71 5.32 -1.36 -22.55
C LEU A 71 5.84 -0.30 -23.51
N GLU A 72 7.06 -0.46 -24.03
CA GLU A 72 7.63 0.45 -25.02
C GLU A 72 6.88 0.42 -26.35
N SER A 73 6.48 -0.78 -26.82
CA SER A 73 5.68 -0.92 -28.03
C SER A 73 4.30 -0.27 -27.89
N GLU A 74 3.68 -0.39 -26.72
CA GLU A 74 2.38 0.21 -26.44
C GLU A 74 2.49 1.73 -26.36
N ARG A 75 3.56 2.25 -25.73
CA ARG A 75 3.86 3.70 -25.71
C ARG A 75 4.09 4.24 -27.11
N LYS A 76 4.88 3.56 -27.94
CA LYS A 76 5.10 3.95 -29.34
C LYS A 76 3.81 3.94 -30.13
N ALA A 77 3.00 2.88 -30.01
CA ALA A 77 1.71 2.81 -30.67
C ALA A 77 0.76 3.94 -30.25
N ARG A 78 0.73 4.31 -28.96
CA ARG A 78 -0.02 5.47 -28.48
C ARG A 78 0.51 6.78 -29.03
N GLN A 79 1.83 6.99 -29.02
CA GLN A 79 2.45 8.20 -29.56
C GLN A 79 2.23 8.32 -31.08
N GLU A 80 2.35 7.23 -31.82
CA GLU A 80 2.04 7.19 -33.25
C GLU A 80 0.57 7.52 -33.49
N ALA A 81 -0.35 6.90 -32.75
CA ALA A 81 -1.78 7.21 -32.83
C ALA A 81 -2.07 8.68 -32.48
N GLU A 82 -1.43 9.23 -31.45
CA GLU A 82 -1.54 10.64 -31.06
C GLU A 82 -0.94 11.59 -32.11
N SER A 83 0.16 11.21 -32.76
CA SER A 83 0.79 12.02 -33.82
C SER A 83 -0.01 12.01 -35.14
N LEU A 84 -0.76 10.94 -35.39
CA LEU A 84 -1.65 10.79 -36.54
C LEU A 84 -2.95 11.57 -36.37
N ILE A 85 -3.33 11.89 -35.13
CA ILE A 85 -4.42 12.81 -34.83
C ILE A 85 -3.83 14.23 -34.96
N PRO A 86 -4.20 15.02 -35.98
CA PRO A 86 -3.75 16.39 -36.07
C PRO A 86 -4.15 17.10 -34.78
N ALA A 87 -3.19 17.79 -34.14
CA ALA A 87 -3.50 18.67 -33.03
C ALA A 87 -4.48 19.73 -33.53
N GLU A 88 -5.76 19.51 -33.31
CA GLU A 88 -6.82 20.41 -33.72
C GLU A 88 -6.65 21.65 -32.86
N THR A 89 -6.14 22.73 -33.46
CA THR A 89 -6.02 24.02 -32.80
C THR A 89 -7.25 24.83 -33.12
N ARG A 90 -7.70 25.65 -32.16
CA ARG A 90 -8.81 26.57 -32.37
C ARG A 90 -8.61 27.37 -33.67
N PRO A 91 -9.57 27.32 -34.62
CA PRO A 91 -9.50 28.09 -35.85
C PRO A 91 -9.34 29.59 -35.58
N ASP A 92 -8.41 30.25 -36.28
CA ASP A 92 -8.22 31.70 -36.19
C ASP A 92 -9.36 32.44 -36.91
N VAL A 93 -9.98 33.39 -36.22
CA VAL A 93 -11.12 34.15 -36.75
C VAL A 93 -10.59 35.46 -37.32
N PRO A 94 -10.69 35.68 -38.65
CA PRO A 94 -10.15 36.87 -39.27
C PRO A 94 -10.87 38.14 -38.78
N PRO A 95 -10.18 39.30 -38.76
CA PRO A 95 -10.74 40.57 -38.33
C PRO A 95 -11.92 41.01 -39.20
N MET A 96 -12.71 41.98 -38.71
CA MET A 96 -13.90 42.41 -39.43
C MET A 96 -13.47 43.05 -40.75
N PRO A 97 -13.98 42.58 -41.90
CA PRO A 97 -13.58 43.14 -43.18
C PRO A 97 -14.09 44.57 -43.33
N ASN A 98 -13.29 45.41 -43.99
CA ASN A 98 -13.63 46.79 -44.25
C ASN A 98 -14.75 46.86 -45.31
N PRO A 99 -15.87 47.57 -45.06
CA PRO A 99 -16.99 47.68 -46.00
C PRO A 99 -16.64 48.27 -47.37
N TYR A 100 -15.51 48.97 -47.48
CA TYR A 100 -15.06 49.60 -48.73
C TYR A 100 -14.06 48.76 -49.52
N ASP A 101 -13.70 47.56 -49.06
CA ASP A 101 -12.83 46.64 -49.81
C ASP A 101 -13.59 45.98 -50.96
N GLU A 102 -12.95 45.79 -52.11
CA GLU A 102 -13.53 45.10 -53.28
C GLU A 102 -13.94 43.66 -52.97
N ASP A 103 -13.20 42.98 -52.08
CA ASP A 103 -13.45 41.59 -51.66
C ASP A 103 -14.26 41.47 -50.34
N PHE A 104 -14.96 42.53 -49.92
CA PHE A 104 -15.67 42.57 -48.63
C PHE A 104 -16.57 41.34 -48.40
N GLN A 105 -17.38 40.98 -49.39
CA GLN A 105 -18.34 39.87 -49.28
C GLN A 105 -17.65 38.52 -49.06
N GLU A 106 -16.53 38.28 -49.74
CA GLU A 106 -15.79 37.04 -49.59
C GLU A 106 -15.12 36.94 -48.23
N LYS A 107 -14.48 38.03 -47.79
CA LYS A 107 -13.85 38.11 -46.46
C LYS A 107 -14.90 37.97 -45.34
N ALA A 108 -16.10 38.53 -45.52
CA ALA A 108 -17.19 38.39 -44.56
C ALA A 108 -17.65 36.93 -44.44
N ARG A 109 -17.86 36.25 -45.57
CA ARG A 109 -18.21 34.82 -45.59
C ARG A 109 -17.13 33.94 -44.96
N GLN A 110 -15.85 34.21 -45.25
CA GLN A 110 -14.74 33.47 -44.64
C GLN A 110 -14.69 33.63 -43.13
N ARG A 111 -14.93 34.85 -42.63
CA ARG A 111 -15.06 35.12 -41.20
C ARG A 111 -16.21 34.35 -40.58
N ASP A 112 -17.39 34.35 -41.19
CA ASP A 112 -18.55 33.63 -40.65
C ASP A 112 -18.30 32.12 -40.57
N LEU A 113 -17.67 31.54 -41.60
CA LEU A 113 -17.24 30.14 -41.58
C LEU A 113 -16.20 29.86 -40.50
N ALA A 114 -15.25 30.77 -40.28
CA ALA A 114 -14.25 30.64 -39.23
C ALA A 114 -14.89 30.73 -37.82
N ILE A 115 -15.88 31.60 -37.62
CA ILE A 115 -16.66 31.70 -36.37
C ILE A 115 -17.39 30.39 -36.09
N GLN A 116 -18.06 29.81 -37.10
CA GLN A 116 -18.75 28.52 -36.95
C GLN A 116 -17.79 27.41 -36.54
N ARG A 117 -16.65 27.27 -37.24
CA ARG A 117 -15.65 26.26 -36.88
C ARG A 117 -15.04 26.48 -35.50
N ALA A 118 -14.79 27.73 -35.12
CA ALA A 118 -14.29 28.06 -33.78
C ALA A 118 -15.33 27.70 -32.70
N ALA A 119 -16.62 27.94 -32.95
CA ALA A 119 -17.68 27.56 -32.04
C ALA A 119 -17.81 26.04 -31.89
N ASP A 120 -17.72 25.28 -32.98
CA ASP A 120 -17.75 23.81 -32.96
C ASP A 120 -16.55 23.24 -32.20
N TYR A 121 -15.36 23.79 -32.45
CA TYR A 121 -14.14 23.44 -31.72
C TYR A 121 -14.28 23.72 -30.21
N ASP A 122 -14.73 24.93 -29.84
CA ASP A 122 -14.91 25.33 -28.43
C ASP A 122 -15.96 24.43 -27.73
N ALA A 123 -17.01 24.01 -28.45
CA ALA A 123 -18.01 23.08 -27.94
C ALA A 123 -17.45 21.66 -27.72
N ASN A 124 -16.67 21.15 -28.68
CA ASN A 124 -16.01 19.84 -28.57
C ASN A 124 -14.98 19.81 -27.45
N GLU A 125 -14.15 20.84 -27.32
CA GLU A 125 -13.18 20.98 -26.24
C GLU A 125 -13.86 21.01 -24.86
N LYS A 126 -14.97 21.74 -24.73
CA LYS A 126 -15.76 21.76 -23.49
C LYS A 126 -16.36 20.38 -23.19
N ALA A 127 -16.91 19.70 -24.19
CA ALA A 127 -17.45 18.36 -24.03
C ALA A 127 -16.37 17.35 -23.61
N ARG A 128 -15.19 17.39 -24.25
CA ARG A 128 -14.05 16.54 -23.91
C ARG A 128 -13.59 16.78 -22.47
N ARG A 129 -13.39 18.03 -22.08
CA ARG A 129 -13.00 18.40 -20.71
C ARG A 129 -14.02 17.93 -19.67
N ASN A 130 -15.31 18.10 -19.95
CA ASN A 130 -16.37 17.62 -19.05
C ASN A 130 -16.35 16.09 -18.94
N ALA A 131 -16.18 15.38 -20.04
CA ALA A 131 -16.10 13.91 -20.05
C ALA A 131 -14.88 13.41 -19.27
N GLU A 132 -13.71 14.02 -19.46
CA GLU A 132 -12.49 13.71 -18.71
C GLU A 132 -12.69 13.95 -17.20
N GLN A 133 -13.33 15.07 -16.83
CA GLN A 133 -13.61 15.39 -15.43
C GLN A 133 -14.62 14.41 -14.82
N GLU A 134 -15.68 14.04 -15.55
CA GLU A 134 -16.64 13.03 -15.10
C GLU A 134 -15.98 11.66 -14.92
N GLN A 135 -15.11 11.24 -15.85
CA GLN A 135 -14.37 9.99 -15.72
C GLN A 135 -13.45 10.01 -14.50
N HIS A 136 -12.70 11.10 -14.29
CA HIS A 136 -11.87 11.26 -13.12
C HIS A 136 -12.68 11.17 -11.82
N ASN A 137 -13.80 11.90 -11.75
CA ASN A 137 -14.69 11.87 -10.59
C ASN A 137 -15.27 10.47 -10.34
N ARG A 138 -15.64 9.73 -11.39
CA ARG A 138 -16.11 8.34 -11.27
C ARG A 138 -15.02 7.43 -10.70
N LEU A 139 -13.78 7.52 -11.20
CA LEU A 139 -12.67 6.72 -10.68
C LEU A 139 -12.40 7.01 -9.20
N VAL A 140 -12.42 8.28 -8.80
CA VAL A 140 -12.25 8.68 -7.39
C VAL A 140 -13.40 8.15 -6.53
N GLN A 141 -14.64 8.26 -7.00
CA GLN A 141 -15.81 7.72 -6.29
C GLN A 141 -15.75 6.19 -6.17
N GLU A 142 -15.40 5.48 -7.23
CA GLU A 142 -15.24 4.02 -7.22
C GLU A 142 -14.15 3.59 -6.24
N GLN A 143 -13.01 4.30 -6.20
CA GLN A 143 -11.96 4.03 -5.23
C GLN A 143 -12.43 4.27 -3.79
N ALA A 144 -13.15 5.37 -3.54
CA ALA A 144 -13.72 5.67 -2.23
C ALA A 144 -14.72 4.59 -1.78
N ILE A 145 -15.60 4.13 -2.67
CA ILE A 145 -16.55 3.04 -2.40
C ILE A 145 -15.81 1.75 -2.09
N LYS A 146 -14.78 1.40 -2.86
CA LYS A 146 -13.96 0.20 -2.62
C LYS A 146 -13.28 0.24 -1.25
N LEU A 147 -12.66 1.37 -0.89
CA LEU A 147 -12.02 1.54 0.42
C LEU A 147 -13.04 1.47 1.55
N GLN A 148 -14.22 2.07 1.38
CA GLN A 148 -15.31 1.98 2.35
C GLN A 148 -15.79 0.53 2.54
N GLN A 149 -15.96 -0.22 1.45
CA GLN A 149 -16.34 -1.63 1.50
C GLN A 149 -15.29 -2.47 2.23
N ILE A 150 -14.00 -2.29 1.88
CA ILE A 150 -12.89 -2.97 2.55
C ILE A 150 -12.90 -2.68 4.05
N GLY A 151 -13.06 -1.42 4.46
CA GLY A 151 -13.14 -1.03 5.87
C GLY A 151 -14.35 -1.61 6.61
N GLN A 152 -15.53 -1.63 5.97
CA GLN A 152 -16.73 -2.23 6.53
C GLN A 152 -16.59 -3.74 6.69
N ASP A 153 -16.06 -4.43 5.68
CA ASP A 153 -15.90 -5.87 5.71
C ASP A 153 -14.82 -6.29 6.71
N TYR A 154 -13.74 -5.51 6.83
CA TYR A 154 -12.73 -5.68 7.87
C TYR A 154 -13.33 -5.53 9.28
N SER A 155 -14.13 -4.49 9.52
CA SER A 155 -14.80 -4.29 10.81
C SER A 155 -15.78 -5.43 11.13
N LYS A 156 -16.59 -5.87 10.16
CA LYS A 156 -17.48 -7.04 10.33
C LYS A 156 -16.71 -8.30 10.70
N ARG A 157 -15.58 -8.57 10.03
CA ARG A 157 -14.69 -9.69 10.35
C ARG A 157 -14.12 -9.56 11.75
N ALA A 158 -13.71 -8.36 12.16
CA ALA A 158 -13.18 -8.12 13.51
C ALA A 158 -14.20 -8.49 14.59
N VAL A 159 -15.46 -8.04 14.44
CA VAL A 159 -16.55 -8.37 15.36
C VAL A 159 -16.84 -9.87 15.40
N GLN A 160 -16.86 -10.54 14.24
CA GLN A 160 -17.04 -11.99 14.16
C GLN A 160 -15.92 -12.77 14.87
N LEU A 161 -14.70 -12.23 14.87
CA LEU A 161 -13.54 -12.82 15.53
C LEU A 161 -13.41 -12.39 17.01
N GLY A 162 -14.42 -11.69 17.55
CA GLY A 162 -14.47 -11.29 18.95
C GLY A 162 -13.67 -10.02 19.30
N ILE A 163 -13.26 -9.24 18.31
CA ILE A 163 -12.58 -7.95 18.51
C ILE A 163 -13.62 -6.82 18.47
N THR A 164 -13.64 -5.98 19.49
CA THR A 164 -14.59 -4.86 19.57
C THR A 164 -14.10 -3.65 18.75
N GLU A 165 -15.01 -2.79 18.28
CA GLU A 165 -14.65 -1.54 17.57
C GLU A 165 -13.62 -0.65 18.31
N PRO A 166 -13.75 -0.37 19.63
CA PRO A 166 -12.75 0.43 20.34
C PRO A 166 -11.38 -0.27 20.42
N GLU A 167 -11.36 -1.59 20.54
CA GLU A 167 -10.12 -2.38 20.51
C GLU A 167 -9.48 -2.32 19.12
N LEU A 168 -10.28 -2.40 18.06
CA LEU A 168 -9.82 -2.29 16.68
C LEU A 168 -9.17 -0.93 16.39
N ALA A 169 -9.73 0.16 16.92
CA ALA A 169 -9.16 1.49 16.80
C ALA A 169 -7.78 1.58 17.51
N GLN A 170 -7.68 1.04 18.72
CA GLN A 170 -6.42 1.01 19.47
C GLN A 170 -5.34 0.17 18.78
N ILE A 171 -5.72 -0.99 18.22
CA ILE A 171 -4.84 -1.83 17.40
C ILE A 171 -4.29 -1.00 16.24
N GLY A 172 -5.17 -0.31 15.50
CA GLY A 172 -4.78 0.53 14.37
C GLY A 172 -3.81 1.64 14.78
N ASP A 173 -4.05 2.32 15.89
CA ASP A 173 -3.16 3.39 16.36
C ASP A 173 -1.78 2.88 16.80
N ARG A 174 -1.71 1.70 17.41
CA ARG A 174 -0.41 1.07 17.73
C ARG A 174 0.36 0.71 16.47
N ILE A 175 -0.31 0.12 15.48
CA ILE A 175 0.32 -0.30 14.22
C ILE A 175 0.84 0.90 13.42
N LYS A 176 0.09 2.02 13.40
CA LYS A 176 0.50 3.25 12.69
C LYS A 176 1.83 3.81 13.18
N VAL A 177 2.17 3.65 14.46
CA VAL A 177 3.43 4.16 15.03
C VAL A 177 4.65 3.52 14.38
N PHE A 178 4.55 2.24 13.99
CA PHE A 178 5.65 1.49 13.40
C PHE A 178 5.75 1.66 11.88
N GLY A 179 4.68 2.15 11.23
CA GLY A 179 4.66 2.43 9.79
C GLY A 179 4.76 1.18 8.93
N LEU A 180 3.66 0.43 8.78
CA LEU A 180 3.58 -0.65 7.80
C LEU A 180 3.53 -0.11 6.37
N ASP A 181 4.20 -0.81 5.46
CA ASP A 181 4.05 -0.58 4.03
C ASP A 181 2.59 -0.76 3.60
N GLU A 182 2.11 0.19 2.80
CA GLU A 182 0.72 0.25 2.33
C GLU A 182 0.23 -1.07 1.70
N PRO A 183 1.01 -1.78 0.85
CA PRO A 183 0.53 -3.04 0.27
C PRO A 183 0.35 -4.15 1.31
N ILE A 184 1.16 -4.16 2.38
CA ILE A 184 1.02 -5.15 3.48
C ILE A 184 -0.21 -4.79 4.32
N ALA A 185 -0.42 -3.51 4.62
CA ALA A 185 -1.61 -3.04 5.30
C ALA A 185 -2.89 -3.39 4.49
N GLU A 186 -2.87 -3.16 3.18
CA GLU A 186 -3.96 -3.52 2.27
C GLU A 186 -4.24 -5.03 2.27
N PHE A 187 -3.20 -5.86 2.30
CA PHE A 187 -3.33 -7.30 2.44
C PHE A 187 -3.99 -7.70 3.76
N ILE A 188 -3.53 -7.15 4.89
CA ILE A 188 -4.13 -7.41 6.20
C ILE A 188 -5.60 -6.98 6.20
N LEU A 189 -5.95 -5.84 5.60
CA LEU A 189 -7.34 -5.37 5.52
C LEU A 189 -8.23 -6.32 4.71
N LYS A 190 -7.71 -6.93 3.65
CA LYS A 190 -8.46 -7.84 2.76
C LYS A 190 -8.49 -9.29 3.22
N ASP A 191 -7.53 -9.73 4.04
CA ASP A 191 -7.44 -11.11 4.54
C ASP A 191 -8.59 -11.44 5.51
N GLU A 192 -9.05 -12.69 5.47
CA GLU A 192 -10.11 -13.19 6.36
C GLU A 192 -9.72 -13.14 7.84
N GLN A 193 -8.44 -13.39 8.14
CA GLN A 193 -7.88 -13.34 9.49
C GLN A 193 -7.17 -12.01 9.77
N GLY A 194 -7.32 -11.04 8.88
CA GLY A 194 -6.75 -9.70 8.97
C GLY A 194 -6.83 -9.05 10.36
N PRO A 195 -8.03 -8.99 10.98
CA PRO A 195 -8.18 -8.40 12.32
C PRO A 195 -7.35 -9.10 13.41
N LEU A 196 -7.19 -10.42 13.33
CA LEU A 196 -6.35 -11.17 14.27
C LEU A 196 -4.87 -10.94 14.01
N ILE A 197 -4.47 -10.85 12.73
CA ILE A 197 -3.10 -10.50 12.34
C ILE A 197 -2.77 -9.12 12.90
N ALA A 198 -3.64 -8.13 12.69
CA ALA A 198 -3.47 -6.79 13.24
C ALA A 198 -3.39 -6.80 14.76
N LYS A 199 -4.29 -7.52 15.45
CA LYS A 199 -4.25 -7.67 16.91
C LYS A 199 -2.91 -8.24 17.37
N TYR A 200 -2.48 -9.37 16.81
CA TYR A 200 -1.19 -9.99 17.13
C TYR A 200 -0.03 -9.02 16.91
N LEU A 201 0.02 -8.33 15.77
CA LEU A 201 1.06 -7.34 15.49
C LEU A 201 1.07 -6.19 16.49
N SER A 202 -0.11 -5.70 16.90
CA SER A 202 -0.22 -4.63 17.88
C SER A 202 0.25 -5.01 19.29
N ASP A 203 0.21 -6.31 19.62
CA ASP A 203 0.70 -6.84 20.90
C ASP A 203 2.18 -7.28 20.81
N ASN A 204 2.74 -7.40 19.59
CA ASN A 204 4.11 -7.83 19.33
C ASN A 204 4.87 -6.78 18.51
N PRO A 205 5.28 -5.65 19.12
CA PRO A 205 5.94 -4.55 18.39
C PRO A 205 7.29 -4.94 17.76
N ALA A 206 7.99 -5.94 18.29
CA ALA A 206 9.23 -6.45 17.70
C ALA A 206 9.00 -7.09 16.32
N GLU A 207 7.86 -7.77 16.13
CA GLU A 207 7.48 -8.37 14.84
C GLU A 207 7.12 -7.27 13.81
N LEU A 208 6.53 -6.17 14.27
CA LEU A 208 6.25 -4.99 13.44
C LEU A 208 7.53 -4.30 12.96
N GLU A 209 8.52 -4.14 13.85
CA GLU A 209 9.84 -3.60 13.48
C GLU A 209 10.58 -4.53 12.52
N GLU A 210 10.47 -5.86 12.71
CA GLU A 210 11.09 -6.81 11.79
C GLU A 210 10.46 -6.76 10.39
N ILE A 211 9.14 -6.54 10.30
CA ILE A 211 8.44 -6.33 9.02
C ILE A 211 8.95 -5.06 8.35
N SER A 212 9.06 -3.94 9.07
CA SER A 212 9.43 -2.65 8.48
C SER A 212 10.88 -2.59 7.99
N GLN A 213 11.74 -3.47 8.49
CA GLN A 213 13.12 -3.60 8.03
C GLN A 213 13.29 -4.54 6.82
N LYS A 214 12.26 -5.31 6.44
CA LYS A 214 12.33 -6.26 5.32
C LYS A 214 11.86 -5.63 4.02
N ASP A 215 12.36 -6.16 2.91
CA ASP A 215 11.78 -5.87 1.59
C ASP A 215 10.33 -6.37 1.51
N LEU A 216 9.50 -5.66 0.73
CA LEU A 216 8.06 -5.91 0.61
C LEU A 216 7.72 -7.40 0.41
N THR A 217 8.40 -8.09 -0.50
CA THR A 217 8.15 -9.50 -0.81
C THR A 217 8.46 -10.42 0.35
N THR A 218 9.60 -10.22 1.02
CA THR A 218 10.01 -11.01 2.18
C THR A 218 9.11 -10.72 3.38
N ALA A 219 8.71 -9.46 3.56
CA ALA A 219 7.76 -9.05 4.58
C ALA A 219 6.39 -9.73 4.40
N PHE A 220 5.89 -9.80 3.15
CA PHE A 220 4.68 -10.56 2.82
C PHE A 220 4.78 -12.04 3.20
N SER A 221 5.85 -12.72 2.78
CA SER A 221 6.09 -14.12 3.14
C SER A 221 6.17 -14.30 4.65
N TYR A 222 6.82 -13.38 5.36
CA TYR A 222 6.92 -13.40 6.82
C TYR A 222 5.54 -13.30 7.49
N VAL A 223 4.70 -12.36 7.05
CA VAL A 223 3.34 -12.19 7.57
C VAL A 223 2.51 -13.46 7.35
N VAL A 224 2.59 -14.07 6.16
CA VAL A 224 1.80 -15.26 5.82
C VAL A 224 2.31 -16.52 6.54
N GLU A 225 3.62 -16.74 6.59
CA GLU A 225 4.19 -18.00 7.08
C GLU A 225 4.39 -18.01 8.60
N LYS A 226 4.69 -16.85 9.21
CA LYS A 226 5.04 -16.77 10.64
C LYS A 226 3.94 -16.13 11.46
N ILE A 227 3.38 -15.01 11.01
CA ILE A 227 2.45 -14.23 11.82
C ILE A 227 1.02 -14.76 11.73
N LYS A 228 0.51 -15.00 10.53
CA LYS A 228 -0.84 -15.52 10.30
C LYS A 228 -1.16 -16.79 11.11
N PRO A 229 -0.30 -17.83 11.18
CA PRO A 229 -0.59 -19.00 12.02
C PRO A 229 -0.59 -18.67 13.52
N LYS A 230 0.30 -17.79 14.01
CA LYS A 230 0.29 -17.34 15.41
C LYS A 230 -0.98 -16.56 15.74
N ALA A 231 -1.40 -15.66 14.85
CA ALA A 231 -2.63 -14.88 14.97
C ALA A 231 -3.89 -15.76 14.92
N SER A 232 -3.90 -16.81 14.09
CA SER A 232 -4.98 -17.79 14.02
C SER A 232 -5.19 -18.54 15.34
N GLY A 233 -4.14 -18.70 16.14
CA GLY A 233 -4.22 -19.31 17.47
C GLY A 233 -5.00 -18.48 18.49
N LEU A 234 -5.25 -17.20 18.22
CA LEU A 234 -5.96 -16.27 19.11
C LEU A 234 -7.48 -16.31 18.96
N ILE A 235 -8.03 -17.16 18.08
CA ILE A 235 -9.47 -17.33 17.94
C ILE A 235 -10.05 -17.79 19.28
N VAL A 236 -10.95 -16.99 19.85
CA VAL A 236 -11.70 -17.38 21.05
C VAL A 236 -12.60 -18.55 20.68
N LYS A 237 -12.22 -19.76 21.13
CA LYS A 237 -13.07 -20.94 20.94
C LYS A 237 -14.32 -20.75 21.79
N PRO A 238 -15.55 -20.79 21.20
CA PRO A 238 -16.76 -20.82 22.01
C PRO A 238 -16.70 -22.07 22.89
N THR A 239 -16.87 -21.88 24.20
CA THR A 239 -16.90 -23.00 25.12
C THR A 239 -18.27 -23.68 24.97
N ASP A 240 -18.30 -24.90 24.43
CA ASP A 240 -19.49 -25.77 24.41
C ASP A 240 -19.87 -26.31 25.81
N ALA A 241 -19.26 -25.78 26.87
CA ALA A 241 -19.60 -26.15 28.23
C ALA A 241 -21.00 -25.60 28.53
N PRO A 242 -21.99 -26.45 28.87
CA PRO A 242 -23.28 -25.96 29.33
C PRO A 242 -23.07 -25.11 30.59
N ASP A 243 -23.87 -24.07 30.73
CA ASP A 243 -23.85 -23.23 31.93
C ASP A 243 -23.94 -24.13 33.17
N PRO A 244 -23.10 -23.89 34.20
CA PRO A 244 -23.15 -24.69 35.41
C PRO A 244 -24.58 -24.65 35.98
N PRO A 245 -25.11 -25.77 36.48
CA PRO A 245 -26.46 -25.81 37.00
C PRO A 245 -26.62 -24.76 38.11
N GLU A 246 -27.70 -23.98 38.03
CA GLU A 246 -28.05 -23.01 39.08
C GLU A 246 -28.15 -23.75 40.41
N LEU A 247 -27.17 -23.55 41.29
CA LEU A 247 -27.25 -24.03 42.66
C LEU A 247 -28.34 -23.22 43.36
N LEU A 248 -29.47 -23.88 43.67
CA LEU A 248 -30.50 -23.36 44.57
C LEU A 248 -29.83 -22.93 45.89
N LYS A 249 -29.58 -21.62 46.05
CA LYS A 249 -29.15 -21.04 47.31
C LYS A 249 -30.33 -21.03 48.27
N GLY A 250 -30.50 -22.13 49.00
CA GLY A 250 -31.46 -22.25 50.09
C GLY A 250 -30.91 -21.62 51.37
N SER A 251 -31.25 -20.35 51.63
CA SER A 251 -31.23 -19.83 53.00
C SER A 251 -32.48 -20.35 53.71
N GLY A 252 -32.31 -21.22 54.70
CA GLY A 252 -33.40 -21.71 55.53
C GLY A 252 -34.27 -20.56 56.04
N MET A 253 -35.58 -20.70 55.89
CA MET A 253 -36.56 -19.78 56.44
C MET A 253 -36.30 -19.61 57.96
N PRO A 254 -36.18 -18.38 58.49
CA PRO A 254 -36.03 -18.20 59.93
C PRO A 254 -37.28 -18.74 60.64
N PRO A 255 -37.14 -19.36 61.83
CA PRO A 255 -38.29 -19.91 62.56
C PRO A 255 -39.31 -18.79 62.80
N SER A 256 -40.56 -19.05 62.42
CA SER A 256 -41.64 -18.08 62.47
C SER A 256 -41.76 -17.47 63.87
N ARG A 257 -42.03 -16.16 63.91
CA ARG A 257 -42.33 -15.45 65.14
C ARG A 257 -43.48 -16.14 65.88
N ARG A 258 -43.21 -16.39 67.15
CA ARG A 258 -44.06 -16.97 68.19
C ARG A 258 -45.37 -16.17 68.34
N GLY A 259 -46.48 -16.78 67.92
CA GLY A 259 -47.85 -16.53 68.40
C GLY A 259 -48.55 -15.22 68.01
N PRO A 260 -49.90 -15.21 67.90
CA PRO A 260 -50.68 -14.00 67.70
C PRO A 260 -50.60 -13.08 68.93
N THR A 261 -50.69 -11.77 68.69
CA THR A 261 -50.58 -10.70 69.68
C THR A 261 -51.59 -10.90 70.81
N GLY A 262 -51.13 -11.25 72.03
CA GLY A 262 -51.98 -11.33 73.23
C GLY A 262 -51.79 -12.54 74.15
N ALA A 263 -50.90 -13.48 73.86
CA ALA A 263 -50.63 -14.61 74.77
C ALA A 263 -49.53 -14.28 75.79
N THR A 264 -49.87 -14.21 77.08
CA THR A 264 -48.91 -14.27 78.19
C THR A 264 -48.69 -15.72 78.59
N PHE A 265 -47.43 -16.16 78.60
CA PHE A 265 -47.04 -17.41 79.26
C PHE A 265 -46.41 -17.01 80.60
N GLU A 266 -46.84 -17.67 81.69
CA GLU A 266 -46.38 -17.45 83.07
C GLU A 266 -44.87 -17.60 83.24
#